data_AF-A0A426X6C7-F1
#
_entry.id   AF-A0A426X6C7-F1
#
_cell.length_a   1.000
_cell.length_b   1.000
_cell.length_c   1.000
_cell.angle_alpha   90.00
_cell.angle_beta   90.00
_cell.angle_gamma   90.00
#
_symmetry.space_group_name_H-M   'P 1'
#
loop_
_entity.id
_entity.type
_entity.pdbx_description
1 polymer ?
#
loop_
_entity_poly.entity_id
_entity_poly.type
_entity_poly.pdbx_seq_one_letter_code
_entity_poly.pdbx_strand_id
1 'polypeptide(L)'
;MAKHRGESSKMGQVEPLPRAPASRLQVQTRSQTAGAAHEERSSEHGEREVGYSPQAKEAQFGAPTGKRSHKERLSTVETDLDVLEASLEELYQGQGRLLRVESSQEEAESRIDMVESLVDRLTEDTKDSVRHLHEVVAELTAKVTGDCAGGGYEAQDPDNGAPILAKSGDFESY
;
A
#
# COMPACT_ATOMS: atom_id res chain seq x y z
N MET A 1 -57.82 1.12 -24.88
CA MET A 1 -58.69 0.70 -23.75
C MET A 1 -58.40 -0.77 -23.46
N ALA A 2 -58.20 -1.08 -22.18
CA ALA A 2 -58.22 -2.39 -21.51
C ALA A 2 -57.12 -3.44 -21.81
N LYS A 3 -56.35 -3.75 -20.75
CA LYS A 3 -55.42 -4.87 -20.54
C LYS A 3 -56.15 -6.11 -19.98
N HIS A 4 -55.38 -7.21 -19.88
CA HIS A 4 -55.46 -8.37 -18.95
C HIS A 4 -56.03 -9.69 -19.54
N ARG A 5 -55.60 -10.92 -19.20
CA ARG A 5 -54.55 -11.48 -18.29
C ARG A 5 -54.67 -13.03 -18.32
N GLY A 6 -53.55 -13.74 -18.15
CA GLY A 6 -53.43 -15.11 -17.57
C GLY A 6 -53.64 -16.29 -18.54
N GLU A 7 -52.96 -17.44 -18.46
CA GLU A 7 -52.35 -18.11 -17.30
C GLU A 7 -51.20 -19.10 -17.65
N SER A 8 -50.35 -19.27 -16.63
CA SER A 8 -49.34 -20.28 -16.25
C SER A 8 -49.30 -21.69 -16.87
N SER A 9 -48.09 -22.20 -17.10
CA SER A 9 -47.77 -23.63 -16.93
C SER A 9 -46.50 -23.84 -16.11
N LYS A 10 -46.61 -24.81 -15.20
CA LYS A 10 -45.78 -25.14 -14.04
C LYS A 10 -45.05 -26.45 -14.32
N MET A 11 -43.73 -26.40 -14.51
CA MET A 11 -42.80 -27.53 -14.38
C MET A 11 -41.50 -26.87 -13.88
N GLY A 12 -40.97 -27.17 -12.71
CA GLY A 12 -40.71 -28.50 -12.17
C GLY A 12 -39.18 -28.61 -12.05
N GLN A 13 -38.67 -28.23 -10.87
CA GLN A 13 -37.47 -28.76 -10.20
C GLN A 13 -36.27 -29.18 -11.06
N VAL A 14 -35.13 -28.48 -10.95
CA VAL A 14 -33.82 -29.11 -10.75
C VAL A 14 -32.94 -28.15 -9.94
N GLU A 15 -32.83 -28.42 -8.65
CA GLU A 15 -31.75 -27.96 -7.78
C GLU A 15 -30.63 -29.00 -7.83
N PRO A 16 -29.38 -28.60 -8.14
CA PRO A 16 -28.20 -29.32 -7.65
C PRO A 16 -27.44 -28.51 -6.59
N LEU A 17 -27.21 -29.21 -5.48
CA LEU A 17 -26.49 -28.85 -4.25
C LEU A 17 -25.24 -27.94 -4.37
N PRO A 18 -24.92 -27.18 -3.30
CA PRO A 18 -23.68 -26.42 -3.18
C PRO A 18 -22.50 -27.32 -2.79
N ARG A 19 -21.36 -27.15 -3.47
CA ARG A 19 -20.07 -27.73 -3.07
C ARG A 19 -19.00 -26.64 -2.98
N ALA A 20 -18.63 -26.30 -1.75
CA ALA A 20 -17.37 -25.66 -1.38
C ALA A 20 -16.76 -26.48 -0.23
N PRO A 21 -15.51 -26.29 0.21
CA PRO A 21 -14.26 -25.91 -0.46
C PRO A 21 -13.18 -27.01 -0.28
N ALA A 22 -12.12 -27.03 -1.10
CA ALA A 22 -10.89 -27.76 -0.78
C ALA A 22 -9.68 -27.12 -1.45
N SER A 23 -8.79 -26.63 -0.60
CA SER A 23 -7.50 -26.02 -0.84
C SER A 23 -6.48 -26.97 -1.49
N ARG A 24 -5.73 -26.47 -2.47
CA ARG A 24 -4.28 -26.74 -2.71
C ARG A 24 -3.86 -26.16 -4.06
N LEU A 25 -3.59 -24.86 -4.09
CA LEU A 25 -2.71 -24.29 -5.12
C LEU A 25 -1.30 -24.31 -4.55
N GLN A 26 -0.60 -25.40 -4.84
CA GLN A 26 0.77 -25.66 -4.46
C GLN A 26 1.67 -24.77 -5.33
N VAL A 27 2.16 -23.69 -4.75
CA VAL A 27 3.19 -22.83 -5.36
C VAL A 27 4.51 -23.59 -5.30
N GLN A 28 4.96 -24.11 -6.44
CA GLN A 28 6.32 -24.63 -6.58
C GLN A 28 7.19 -23.59 -7.26
N THR A 29 7.88 -22.82 -6.43
CA THR A 29 8.97 -21.92 -6.78
C THR A 29 10.17 -22.73 -7.29
N ARG A 30 10.48 -22.61 -8.58
CA ARG A 30 11.81 -22.93 -9.11
C ARG A 30 12.54 -21.63 -9.38
N SER A 31 13.32 -21.20 -8.39
CA SER A 31 14.38 -20.22 -8.57
C SER A 31 15.49 -20.86 -9.40
N GLN A 32 15.68 -20.39 -10.64
CA GLN A 32 16.91 -20.61 -11.38
C GLN A 32 17.62 -19.27 -11.53
N THR A 33 18.62 -19.08 -10.67
CA THR A 33 19.69 -18.11 -10.81
C THR A 33 20.63 -18.60 -11.90
N ALA A 34 20.71 -17.87 -13.01
CA ALA A 34 21.82 -17.95 -13.96
C ALA A 34 22.25 -16.51 -14.25
N GLY A 35 23.44 -16.17 -13.75
CA GLY A 35 24.02 -14.85 -13.88
C GLY A 35 24.31 -14.51 -15.34
N ALA A 36 23.90 -13.31 -15.74
CA ALA A 36 24.42 -12.63 -16.91
C ALA A 36 24.65 -11.18 -16.49
N ALA A 37 25.91 -10.76 -16.55
CA ALA A 37 26.33 -9.39 -16.33
C ALA A 37 25.62 -8.48 -17.33
N HIS A 38 24.90 -7.47 -16.84
CA HIS A 38 24.53 -6.33 -17.66
C HIS A 38 24.55 -5.06 -16.82
N GLU A 39 25.64 -4.31 -17.01
CA GLU A 39 25.80 -2.86 -16.97
C GLU A 39 24.68 -2.04 -16.31
N GLU A 40 24.99 -1.52 -15.13
CA GLU A 40 24.29 -0.42 -14.47
C GLU A 40 24.21 0.77 -15.43
N ARG A 41 23.03 1.03 -16.00
CA ARG A 41 22.74 2.30 -16.66
C ARG A 41 21.80 3.10 -15.78
N SER A 42 22.38 4.15 -15.19
CA SER A 42 21.71 5.26 -14.55
C SER A 42 20.45 5.62 -15.32
N SER A 43 19.30 5.39 -14.68
CA SER A 43 17.99 5.83 -15.15
C SER A 43 17.89 7.34 -14.91
N GLU A 44 18.62 8.10 -15.72
CA GLU A 44 18.33 9.51 -15.92
C GLU A 44 16.98 9.56 -16.63
N HIS A 45 16.00 10.16 -15.95
CA HIS A 45 14.65 10.36 -16.44
C HIS A 45 14.69 11.10 -17.78
N GLY A 46 14.70 10.33 -18.87
CA GLY A 46 14.32 10.83 -20.17
C GLY A 46 12.83 11.14 -20.09
N GLU A 47 12.53 12.41 -19.83
CA GLU A 47 11.26 13.03 -20.15
C GLU A 47 10.94 12.62 -21.59
N ARG A 48 10.12 11.58 -21.73
CA ARG A 48 9.58 11.22 -23.02
C ARG A 48 8.52 12.25 -23.30
N GLU A 49 8.98 13.43 -23.70
CA GLU A 49 8.18 14.38 -24.45
C GLU A 49 7.57 13.55 -25.58
N VAL A 50 6.29 13.19 -25.40
CA VAL A 50 5.50 12.55 -26.43
C VAL A 50 5.28 13.65 -27.45
N GLY A 51 6.33 13.89 -28.23
CA GLY A 51 6.34 14.81 -29.34
C GLY A 51 5.32 14.29 -30.33
N TYR A 52 4.08 14.74 -30.18
CA TYR A 52 3.22 14.95 -31.32
C TYR A 52 3.88 16.04 -32.16
N SER A 53 4.87 15.65 -32.96
CA SER A 53 5.33 16.48 -34.06
C SER A 53 4.24 16.45 -35.12
N PRO A 54 3.53 17.57 -35.37
CA PRO A 54 2.57 17.69 -36.48
C PRO A 54 3.28 17.76 -37.84
N GLN A 55 4.61 17.56 -37.85
CA GLN A 55 5.49 17.78 -39.00
C GLN A 55 5.19 16.88 -40.21
N ALA A 56 4.38 15.83 -40.06
CA ALA A 56 3.93 15.03 -41.19
C ALA A 56 2.65 15.56 -41.88
N LYS A 57 1.83 16.37 -41.20
CA LYS A 57 0.60 16.96 -41.78
C LYS A 57 0.79 18.39 -42.29
N GLU A 58 1.71 19.15 -41.70
CA GLU A 58 1.98 20.54 -42.12
C GLU A 58 2.64 20.66 -43.50
N ALA A 59 3.32 19.62 -43.99
CA ALA A 59 3.93 19.62 -45.31
C ALA A 59 2.90 19.69 -46.47
N GLN A 60 1.62 19.39 -46.23
CA GLN A 60 0.53 19.57 -47.21
C GLN A 60 -0.23 20.90 -47.02
N PHE A 61 -0.05 21.56 -45.88
CA PHE A 61 -0.64 22.86 -45.50
C PHE A 61 0.27 24.06 -45.79
N GLY A 62 1.41 23.85 -46.46
CA GLY A 62 2.13 24.93 -47.13
C GLY A 62 1.13 25.72 -48.00
N ALA A 63 1.10 27.04 -47.78
CA ALA A 63 0.11 27.95 -48.37
C ALA A 63 -0.21 27.52 -49.81
N PRO A 64 -1.48 27.21 -50.16
CA PRO A 64 -1.83 26.76 -51.49
C PRO A 64 -1.53 27.90 -52.46
N THR A 65 -0.33 27.86 -53.01
CA THR A 65 0.22 28.84 -53.94
C THR A 65 -0.46 28.69 -55.31
N GLY A 66 -1.24 27.63 -55.51
CA GLY A 66 -2.23 27.47 -56.56
C GLY A 66 -3.67 27.46 -56.02
N LYS A 67 -4.61 27.99 -56.81
CA LYS A 67 -6.06 27.93 -56.52
C LYS A 67 -6.50 26.46 -56.43
N ARG A 68 -6.47 25.89 -55.23
CA ARG A 68 -7.07 24.57 -54.96
C ARG A 68 -8.56 24.60 -55.30
N SER A 69 -9.04 23.51 -55.88
CA SER A 69 -10.47 23.39 -56.18
C SER A 69 -11.29 23.40 -54.89
N HIS A 70 -12.55 23.86 -54.97
CA HIS A 70 -13.44 23.88 -53.81
C HIS A 70 -13.63 22.47 -53.22
N LYS A 71 -13.66 21.45 -54.08
CA LYS A 71 -13.82 20.04 -53.69
C LYS A 71 -12.64 19.53 -52.85
N GLU A 72 -11.41 19.88 -53.23
CA GLU A 72 -10.21 19.48 -52.50
C GLU A 72 -10.19 20.11 -51.10
N ARG A 73 -10.56 21.39 -51.00
CA ARG A 73 -10.65 22.10 -49.70
C ARG A 73 -11.73 21.50 -48.79
N LEU A 74 -12.87 21.13 -49.34
CA LEU A 74 -13.94 20.49 -48.57
C LEU A 74 -13.54 19.09 -48.10
N SER A 75 -12.89 18.30 -48.95
CA SER A 75 -12.42 16.96 -48.58
C SER A 75 -11.37 16.99 -47.47
N THR A 76 -10.47 17.96 -47.44
CA THR A 76 -9.51 18.11 -46.33
C THR A 76 -10.22 18.44 -45.02
N VAL A 77 -11.17 19.38 -45.04
CA VAL A 77 -11.96 19.75 -43.86
C VAL A 77 -12.80 18.57 -43.35
N GLU A 78 -13.38 17.78 -44.24
CA GLU A 78 -14.15 16.57 -43.88
C GLU A 78 -13.27 15.57 -43.12
N THR A 79 -12.06 15.29 -43.61
CA THR A 79 -11.13 14.40 -42.88
C THR A 79 -10.65 14.97 -41.56
N ASP A 80 -10.49 16.30 -41.46
CA ASP A 80 -10.12 16.96 -40.21
C ASP A 80 -11.26 16.90 -39.19
N LEU A 81 -12.52 16.94 -39.64
CA LEU A 81 -13.70 16.76 -38.80
C LEU A 81 -13.83 15.32 -38.30
N ASP A 82 -13.60 14.31 -39.14
CA ASP A 82 -13.62 12.89 -38.73
C ASP A 82 -12.59 12.61 -37.62
N VAL A 83 -11.39 13.19 -37.74
CA VAL A 83 -10.34 13.07 -36.71
C VAL A 83 -10.74 13.77 -35.41
N LEU A 84 -11.37 14.95 -35.51
CA LEU A 84 -11.84 15.69 -34.35
C LEU A 84 -12.98 14.94 -33.63
N GLU A 85 -13.91 14.35 -34.39
CA GLU A 85 -15.00 13.52 -33.87
C GLU A 85 -14.45 12.30 -33.12
N ALA A 86 -13.51 11.57 -33.73
CA ALA A 86 -12.85 10.44 -33.07
C ALA A 86 -12.11 10.84 -31.79
N SER A 87 -11.45 12.01 -31.80
CA SER A 87 -10.73 12.52 -30.62
C SER A 87 -11.68 12.92 -29.49
N LEU A 88 -12.85 13.48 -29.81
CA LEU A 88 -13.88 13.80 -28.81
C LEU A 88 -14.50 12.54 -28.20
N GLU A 89 -14.78 11.52 -29.02
CA GLU A 89 -15.27 10.23 -28.57
C GLU A 89 -14.28 9.58 -27.57
N GLU A 90 -12.98 9.59 -27.89
CA GLU A 90 -11.93 9.08 -27.01
C GLU A 90 -11.84 9.85 -25.69
N LEU A 91 -11.96 11.19 -25.72
CA LEU A 91 -11.97 12.03 -24.53
C LEU A 91 -13.14 11.68 -23.60
N TYR A 92 -14.34 11.52 -24.14
CA TYR A 92 -15.54 11.16 -23.37
C TYR A 92 -15.42 9.76 -22.75
N GLN A 93 -14.90 8.79 -23.51
CA GLN A 93 -14.65 7.44 -22.98
C GLN A 93 -13.56 7.44 -21.90
N GLY A 94 -12.52 8.26 -22.09
CA GLY A 94 -11.45 8.46 -21.12
C GLY A 94 -11.97 9.00 -19.80
N GLN A 95 -12.93 9.94 -19.83
CA GLN A 95 -13.48 10.57 -18.64
C GLN A 95 -14.20 9.58 -17.72
N GLY A 96 -14.96 8.63 -18.27
CA GLY A 96 -15.62 7.57 -17.48
C GLY A 96 -14.62 6.64 -16.78
N ARG A 97 -13.46 6.39 -17.40
CA ARG A 97 -12.37 5.62 -16.79
C ARG A 97 -11.69 6.40 -15.67
N LEU A 98 -11.51 7.70 -15.87
CA LEU A 98 -10.89 8.60 -14.88
C LEU A 98 -11.73 8.69 -13.62
N LEU A 99 -13.04 8.89 -13.75
CA LEU A 99 -13.97 8.96 -12.61
C LEU A 99 -14.02 7.65 -11.80
N ARG A 100 -13.86 6.51 -12.46
CA ARG A 100 -13.73 5.20 -11.77
C ARG A 100 -12.43 5.10 -10.96
N VAL A 101 -11.34 5.66 -11.47
CA VAL A 101 -10.06 5.68 -10.76
C VAL A 101 -10.12 6.64 -9.59
N GLU A 102 -10.68 7.84 -9.77
CA GLU A 102 -10.87 8.85 -8.71
C GLU A 102 -11.67 8.28 -7.54
N SER A 103 -12.82 7.64 -7.81
CA SER A 103 -13.62 7.00 -6.75
C SER A 103 -12.87 5.87 -6.02
N SER A 104 -12.06 5.09 -6.75
CA SER A 104 -11.25 4.03 -6.13
C SER A 104 -10.12 4.61 -5.27
N GLN A 105 -9.56 5.76 -5.67
CA GLN A 105 -8.53 6.47 -4.92
C GLN A 105 -9.11 7.07 -3.63
N GLU A 106 -10.26 7.75 -3.71
CA GLU A 106 -10.95 8.31 -2.54
C GLU A 106 -11.30 7.21 -1.50
N GLU A 107 -11.75 6.04 -1.95
CA GLU A 107 -11.99 4.89 -1.07
C GLU A 107 -10.69 4.40 -0.42
N ALA A 108 -9.59 4.35 -1.16
CA ALA A 108 -8.29 3.95 -0.63
C ALA A 108 -7.78 4.93 0.43
N GLU A 109 -7.93 6.24 0.20
CA GLU A 109 -7.57 7.30 1.15
C GLU A 109 -8.35 7.15 2.47
N SER A 110 -9.68 6.99 2.40
CA SER A 110 -10.50 6.78 3.61
C SER A 110 -10.11 5.52 4.40
N ARG A 111 -9.70 4.45 3.71
CA ARG A 111 -9.19 3.23 4.36
C ARG A 111 -7.83 3.45 5.02
N ILE A 112 -6.96 4.25 4.42
CA ILE A 112 -5.65 4.61 4.99
C ILE A 112 -5.86 5.41 6.27
N ASP A 113 -6.71 6.43 6.26
CA ASP A 113 -7.04 7.24 7.45
C ASP A 113 -7.55 6.36 8.61
N MET A 114 -8.41 5.38 8.31
CA MET A 114 -8.89 4.44 9.31
C MET A 114 -7.75 3.60 9.91
N VAL A 115 -6.84 3.10 9.08
CA VAL A 115 -5.67 2.33 9.54
C VAL A 115 -4.75 3.19 10.39
N GLU A 116 -4.51 4.43 9.97
CA GLU A 116 -3.68 5.38 10.72
C GLU A 116 -4.23 5.62 12.13
N SER A 117 -5.53 5.90 12.26
CA SER A 117 -6.17 6.07 13.57
C SER A 117 -6.08 4.83 14.46
N LEU A 118 -6.06 3.64 13.85
CA LEU A 118 -5.97 2.37 14.56
C LEU A 118 -4.54 2.13 15.06
N VAL A 119 -3.54 2.49 14.26
CA VAL A 119 -2.13 2.47 14.63
C VAL A 119 -1.86 3.46 15.77
N ASP A 120 -2.42 4.67 15.71
CA ASP A 120 -2.28 5.66 16.78
C ASP A 120 -2.82 5.14 18.12
N ARG A 121 -4.02 4.55 18.09
CA ARG A 121 -4.61 3.95 19.29
C ARG A 121 -3.76 2.79 19.84
N LEU A 122 -3.35 1.86 18.97
CA LEU A 122 -2.51 0.73 19.39
C LEU A 122 -1.17 1.19 19.95
N THR A 123 -0.62 2.26 19.39
CA THR A 123 0.63 2.87 19.86
C THR A 123 0.46 3.41 21.28
N GLU A 124 -0.65 4.08 21.55
CA GLU A 124 -0.93 4.61 22.89
C GLU A 124 -1.23 3.50 23.90
N ASP A 125 -2.05 2.50 23.53
CA ASP A 125 -2.34 1.33 24.36
C ASP A 125 -1.05 0.56 24.74
N THR A 126 -0.10 0.48 23.80
CA THR A 126 1.19 -0.16 24.02
C THR A 126 2.03 0.64 25.03
N LYS A 127 2.08 1.97 24.91
CA LYS A 127 2.79 2.81 25.89
C LYS A 127 2.20 2.67 27.28
N ASP A 128 0.87 2.64 27.39
CA ASP A 128 0.19 2.47 28.68
C ASP A 128 0.50 1.10 29.30
N SER A 129 0.44 0.03 28.48
CA SER A 129 0.78 -1.33 28.91
C SER A 129 2.23 -1.45 29.39
N VAL A 130 3.17 -0.84 28.67
CA VAL A 130 4.60 -0.83 29.05
C VAL A 130 4.80 -0.05 30.35
N ARG A 131 4.12 1.09 30.53
CA ARG A 131 4.19 1.86 31.77
C ARG A 131 3.64 1.06 32.95
N HIS A 132 2.49 0.41 32.79
CA HIS A 132 1.90 -0.42 33.82
C HIS A 132 2.81 -1.60 34.20
N LEU A 133 3.42 -2.25 33.21
CA LEU A 133 4.38 -3.32 33.46
C LEU A 133 5.58 -2.83 34.28
N HIS A 134 6.13 -1.66 33.95
CA HIS A 134 7.21 -1.05 34.72
C HIS A 134 6.82 -0.80 36.19
N GLU A 135 5.60 -0.34 36.44
CA GLU A 135 5.07 -0.13 37.79
C GLU A 135 4.96 -1.45 38.57
N VAL A 136 4.37 -2.48 37.95
CA VAL A 136 4.25 -3.82 38.57
C VAL A 136 5.63 -4.42 38.89
N VAL A 137 6.60 -4.28 37.97
CA VAL A 137 7.97 -4.77 38.18
C VAL A 137 8.66 -4.00 39.31
N ALA A 138 8.47 -2.69 39.40
CA ALA A 138 9.02 -1.88 40.49
C ALA A 138 8.42 -2.28 41.85
N GLU A 139 7.11 -2.49 41.92
CA GLU A 139 6.43 -2.94 43.14
C GLU A 139 6.91 -4.34 43.59
N LEU A 140 7.01 -5.28 42.65
CA LEU A 140 7.53 -6.62 42.95
C LEU A 140 8.98 -6.56 43.44
N THR A 141 9.82 -5.73 42.81
CA THR A 141 11.22 -5.55 43.20
C THR A 141 11.33 -4.96 44.60
N ALA A 142 10.50 -3.97 44.93
CA ALA A 142 10.44 -3.40 46.28
C ALA A 142 10.01 -4.44 47.32
N LYS A 143 9.02 -5.28 47.01
CA LYS A 143 8.61 -6.39 47.91
C LYS A 143 9.75 -7.39 48.12
N VAL A 144 10.37 -7.89 47.04
CA VAL A 144 11.45 -8.87 47.13
C VAL A 144 12.68 -8.31 47.89
N THR A 145 13.04 -7.04 47.67
CA THR A 145 14.19 -6.42 48.35
C THR A 145 13.88 -5.96 49.77
N GLY A 146 12.65 -5.54 50.05
CA GLY A 146 12.17 -5.19 51.39
C GLY A 146 12.06 -6.39 52.32
N ASP A 147 11.59 -7.53 51.80
CA ASP A 147 11.51 -8.79 52.55
C ASP A 147 12.91 -9.35 52.89
N CYS A 148 13.94 -9.02 52.09
CA CYS A 148 15.34 -9.37 52.39
C CYS A 148 15.97 -8.53 53.51
N ALA A 149 15.45 -7.32 53.80
CA ALA A 149 16.02 -6.42 54.82
C ALA A 149 15.49 -6.70 56.24
N GLY A 150 14.41 -7.47 56.39
CA GLY A 150 13.88 -7.91 57.69
C GLY A 150 14.52 -9.20 58.24
N GLY A 151 15.25 -9.93 57.40
CA GLY A 151 16.03 -11.11 57.78
C GLY A 151 17.39 -10.71 58.32
N GLY A 152 17.43 -10.07 59.49
CA GLY A 152 18.65 -9.96 60.28
C GLY A 152 19.10 -11.33 60.77
N TYR A 153 19.68 -12.15 59.90
CA TYR A 153 20.63 -13.15 60.36
C TYR A 153 21.87 -12.37 60.77
N GLU A 154 21.90 -11.91 62.03
CA GLU A 154 23.15 -11.75 62.75
C GLU A 154 23.90 -13.07 62.61
N ALA A 155 24.84 -13.11 61.68
CA ALA A 155 25.89 -14.11 61.71
C ALA A 155 26.70 -13.82 62.98
N GLN A 156 26.32 -14.43 64.09
CA GLN A 156 27.24 -14.62 65.21
C GLN A 156 28.36 -15.52 64.69
N ASP A 157 29.50 -14.89 64.43
CA ASP A 157 30.78 -15.55 64.29
C ASP A 157 31.10 -16.27 65.61
N PRO A 158 31.12 -17.61 65.67
CA PRO A 158 31.39 -18.30 66.93
C PRO A 158 32.87 -18.31 67.29
N ASP A 159 33.78 -17.83 66.43
CA ASP A 159 35.22 -17.89 66.70
C ASP A 159 36.02 -16.88 65.86
N ASN A 160 36.16 -15.63 66.33
CA ASN A 160 37.47 -14.98 66.50
C ASN A 160 37.38 -13.48 66.79
N GLY A 161 37.93 -13.09 67.93
CA GLY A 161 38.37 -11.71 68.14
C GLY A 161 39.62 -11.41 67.31
N ALA A 162 39.47 -10.75 66.16
CA ALA A 162 40.47 -9.85 65.58
C ALA A 162 39.86 -9.08 64.38
N PRO A 163 39.99 -7.74 64.30
CA PRO A 163 39.58 -7.01 63.11
C PRO A 163 40.61 -7.18 61.99
N ILE A 164 40.21 -7.81 60.88
CA ILE A 164 41.00 -7.79 59.65
C ILE A 164 40.75 -6.44 58.95
N LEU A 165 41.78 -5.61 58.99
CA LEU A 165 41.87 -4.30 58.34
C LEU A 165 41.99 -4.52 56.81
N ALA A 166 40.87 -4.68 56.12
CA ALA A 166 40.86 -4.72 54.66
C ALA A 166 41.16 -3.32 54.12
N LYS A 167 42.39 -3.12 53.63
CA LYS A 167 42.77 -1.92 52.90
C LYS A 167 41.95 -1.82 51.61
N SER A 168 41.27 -0.70 51.45
CA SER A 168 40.72 -0.24 50.17
C SER A 168 41.84 -0.18 49.13
N GLY A 169 41.83 -1.13 48.19
CA GLY A 169 42.61 -1.03 46.96
C GLY A 169 41.89 -0.11 46.00
N ASP A 170 42.55 0.98 45.64
CA ASP A 170 42.11 1.96 44.65
C ASP A 170 41.87 1.26 43.31
N PHE A 171 40.65 1.34 42.78
CA PHE A 171 40.36 0.94 41.42
C PHE A 171 40.51 2.18 40.53
N GLU A 172 41.71 2.34 39.98
CA GLU A 172 41.99 3.28 38.90
C GLU A 172 41.17 2.90 37.66
N SER A 173 40.59 3.93 37.05
CA SER A 173 39.82 3.92 35.80
C SER A 173 40.65 3.46 34.61
N TYR A 174 40.06 2.62 33.75
CA TYR A 174 40.30 2.61 32.30
C TYR A 174 39.01 2.27 31.56
#